data_AF-A0A2G9T8B7-F1
#
_entry.id   AF-A0A2G9T8B7-F1
#
_cell.length_a   1.000
_cell.length_b   1.000
_cell.length_c   1.000
_cell.angle_alpha   90.00
_cell.angle_beta   90.00
_cell.angle_gamma   90.00
#
_symmetry.space_group_name_H-M   'P 1'
#
loop_
_entity.id
_entity.type
_entity.pdbx_description
1 polymer ?
#
loop_
_entity_poly.entity_id
_entity_poly.type
_entity_poly.pdbx_seq_one_letter_code
_entity_poly.pdbx_strand_id
1 'polypeptide(L)'
;MWNAKTLYICELPLQGALLGYVDNKTEIALFSCDGKVYEQKGPQLNDMYIIMRNTVGGPPFCECPHCPKPPPPPPVPAPGPPPPRVMIDEWMDIRAGDPWPDRILVKALDKTLDTIPGENPDQYVALWYQAGEPVMGRIWNENGKVAANFCWNKNEYKGNVGSIQVLVHLSEHVRGFDYQWLPYPQAASFDKDKEWIPVHVNNTKGDISSGVIT
;
A
#
# COMPACT_ATOMS: atom_id res chain seq x y z
N MET A 1 47.86 13.29 -27.39
CA MET A 1 46.63 13.02 -28.17
C MET A 1 46.37 11.54 -28.16
N TRP A 2 45.47 11.08 -27.29
CA TRP A 2 44.84 9.76 -27.35
C TRP A 2 43.38 9.98 -26.98
N ASN A 3 42.53 9.75 -27.97
CA ASN A 3 41.09 9.95 -27.93
C ASN A 3 40.41 8.58 -27.78
N ALA A 4 39.15 8.59 -27.36
CA ALA A 4 38.23 7.45 -27.20
C ALA A 4 38.30 6.66 -25.88
N LYS A 5 37.51 7.13 -24.91
CA LYS A 5 36.53 6.27 -24.25
C LYS A 5 35.17 6.93 -24.39
N THR A 6 34.45 6.53 -25.43
CA THR A 6 32.99 6.62 -25.47
C THR A 6 32.48 5.91 -24.21
N LEU A 7 32.06 6.71 -23.23
CA LEU A 7 31.37 6.21 -22.05
C LEU A 7 30.02 5.71 -22.56
N TYR A 8 29.91 4.41 -22.81
CA TYR A 8 28.62 3.74 -22.84
C TYR A 8 28.04 3.89 -21.44
N ILE A 9 27.29 4.96 -21.21
CA ILE A 9 26.30 5.01 -20.15
C ILE A 9 25.24 4.02 -20.61
N CYS A 10 25.47 2.74 -20.29
CA CYS A 10 24.45 1.72 -20.35
C CYS A 10 23.37 2.21 -19.39
N GLU A 11 22.28 2.72 -19.95
CA GLU A 11 21.08 3.11 -19.21
C GLU A 11 20.68 1.92 -18.34
N LEU A 12 20.91 2.03 -17.04
CA LEU A 12 20.31 1.09 -16.11
C LEU A 12 18.80 1.15 -16.36
N PRO A 13 18.12 0.01 -16.56
CA PRO A 13 16.67 0.02 -16.72
C PRO A 13 16.08 0.68 -15.47
N LEU A 14 15.15 1.61 -15.67
CA LEU A 14 14.36 2.21 -14.59
C LEU A 14 13.80 1.07 -13.73
N GLN A 15 14.25 0.97 -12.48
CA GLN A 15 13.76 -0.02 -11.54
C GLN A 15 12.55 0.58 -10.84
N GLY A 16 11.36 0.36 -11.41
CA GLY A 16 10.09 0.82 -10.85
C GLY A 16 9.13 1.36 -11.91
N ALA A 17 7.84 1.36 -11.58
CA ALA A 17 6.82 1.98 -12.43
C ALA A 17 6.90 3.51 -12.36
N LEU A 18 6.66 4.17 -13.49
CA LEU A 18 6.52 5.63 -13.57
C LEU A 18 5.14 5.98 -14.09
N LEU A 19 4.50 6.97 -13.47
CA LEU A 19 3.30 7.61 -14.02
C LEU A 19 3.72 8.79 -14.89
N GLY A 20 3.22 8.83 -16.12
CA GLY A 20 3.44 9.90 -17.09
C GLY A 20 2.15 10.28 -17.79
N TYR A 21 2.25 10.73 -19.03
CA TYR A 21 1.08 10.97 -19.89
C TYR A 21 1.32 10.43 -21.29
N VAL A 22 0.23 10.19 -22.03
CA VAL A 22 0.25 9.88 -23.47
C VAL A 22 -0.47 11.00 -24.23
N ASP A 23 0.17 11.53 -25.26
CA ASP A 23 -0.47 12.49 -26.17
C ASP A 23 -1.26 11.73 -27.24
N ASN A 24 -2.58 11.87 -27.21
CA ASN A 24 -3.49 11.20 -28.14
C ASN A 24 -3.35 11.67 -29.60
N LYS A 25 -2.65 12.77 -29.89
CA LYS A 25 -2.40 13.22 -31.27
C LYS A 25 -1.17 12.55 -31.87
N THR A 26 -0.11 12.42 -31.07
CA THR A 26 1.18 11.91 -31.53
C THR A 26 1.40 10.45 -31.16
N GLU A 27 0.59 9.90 -30.26
CA GLU A 27 0.72 8.57 -29.67
C GLU A 27 2.10 8.36 -29.02
N ILE A 28 2.60 9.44 -28.39
CA ILE A 28 3.86 9.45 -27.66
C ILE A 28 3.55 9.55 -26.17
N ALA A 29 4.10 8.62 -25.38
CA ALA A 29 4.08 8.68 -23.93
C ALA A 29 5.38 9.25 -23.37
N LEU A 30 5.28 10.20 -22.44
CA LEU A 30 6.43 10.85 -21.80
C LEU A 30 6.41 10.65 -20.29
N PHE A 31 7.57 10.30 -19.74
CA PHE A 31 7.80 10.07 -18.31
C PHE A 31 9.00 10.88 -17.83
N SER A 32 8.91 11.47 -16.64
CA SER A 32 10.02 12.23 -16.04
C SER A 32 10.65 11.45 -14.89
N CYS A 33 11.98 11.28 -14.93
CA CYS A 33 12.75 10.68 -13.84
C CYS A 33 14.20 11.20 -13.88
N ASP A 34 14.82 11.44 -12.72
CA ASP A 34 16.21 11.87 -12.58
C ASP A 34 16.61 13.09 -13.45
N GLY A 35 15.71 14.06 -13.57
CA GLY A 35 15.91 15.26 -14.39
C GLY A 35 15.90 15.02 -15.91
N LYS A 36 15.50 13.83 -16.35
CA LYS A 36 15.38 13.43 -17.77
C LYS A 36 13.93 13.13 -18.13
N VAL A 37 13.67 13.17 -19.44
CA VAL A 37 12.40 12.73 -20.05
C VAL A 37 12.66 11.45 -20.83
N TYR A 38 11.84 10.43 -20.57
CA TYR A 38 11.83 9.15 -21.25
C TYR A 38 10.62 9.10 -22.18
N GLU A 39 10.85 8.76 -23.44
CA GLU A 39 9.84 8.68 -24.49
C GLU A 39 9.53 7.21 -24.81
N GLN A 40 8.24 6.85 -24.90
CA GLN A 40 7.78 5.57 -25.42
C GLN A 40 6.74 5.77 -26.53
N LYS A 41 6.75 4.91 -27.54
CA LYS A 41 5.81 4.97 -28.68
C LYS A 41 5.62 3.62 -29.36
N GLY A 42 4.56 3.51 -30.15
CA GLY A 42 4.25 2.30 -30.92
C GLY A 42 4.11 1.06 -30.02
N PRO A 43 4.71 -0.09 -30.36
CA PRO A 43 4.55 -1.33 -29.60
C PRO A 43 4.95 -1.27 -28.11
N GLN A 44 5.79 -0.30 -27.72
CA GLN A 44 6.20 -0.12 -26.32
C GLN A 44 5.01 0.27 -25.41
N LEU A 45 3.95 0.85 -25.98
CA LEU A 45 2.74 1.24 -25.24
C LEU A 45 1.83 0.05 -24.89
N ASN A 46 2.05 -1.14 -25.48
CA ASN A 46 1.14 -2.29 -25.32
C ASN A 46 1.02 -2.81 -23.89
N ASP A 47 2.09 -2.64 -23.09
CA ASP A 47 2.14 -3.10 -21.70
C ASP A 47 1.82 -1.97 -20.70
N MET A 48 1.48 -0.77 -21.20
CA MET A 48 1.10 0.37 -20.36
C MET A 48 -0.38 0.32 -19.95
N TYR A 49 -0.66 0.80 -18.74
CA TYR A 49 -2.02 0.98 -18.26
C TYR A 49 -2.46 2.45 -18.40
N ILE A 50 -3.71 2.66 -18.80
CA ILE A 50 -4.38 3.97 -18.81
C ILE A 50 -5.69 3.91 -18.03
N ILE A 51 -6.12 5.05 -17.49
CA ILE A 51 -7.38 5.14 -16.72
C ILE A 51 -8.54 5.22 -17.70
N MET A 52 -9.48 4.28 -17.57
CA MET A 52 -10.74 4.27 -18.32
C MET A 52 -11.91 4.48 -17.37
N ARG A 53 -12.87 5.33 -17.75
CA ARG A 53 -14.11 5.51 -16.99
C ARG A 53 -15.05 4.35 -17.28
N ASN A 54 -15.28 3.47 -16.30
CA ASN A 54 -16.39 2.53 -16.39
C ASN A 54 -17.71 3.29 -16.20
N THR A 55 -18.61 3.21 -17.18
CA THR A 55 -19.91 3.91 -17.19
C THR A 55 -21.09 2.97 -16.97
N VAL A 56 -20.85 1.67 -16.77
CA VAL A 56 -21.87 0.64 -16.60
C VAL A 56 -21.53 -0.24 -15.39
N GLY A 57 -22.47 -0.36 -14.45
CA GLY A 57 -22.28 -1.13 -13.21
C GLY A 57 -21.38 -0.43 -12.19
N GLY A 58 -20.81 -1.21 -11.27
CA GLY A 58 -19.87 -0.74 -10.25
C GLY A 58 -18.48 -1.39 -10.41
N PRO A 59 -17.48 -0.93 -9.64
CA PRO A 59 -16.19 -1.59 -9.60
C PRO A 59 -16.31 -3.02 -9.04
N PRO A 60 -15.34 -3.90 -9.33
CA PRO A 60 -15.22 -5.18 -8.64
C PRO A 60 -15.30 -4.97 -7.12
N PHE A 61 -16.08 -5.81 -6.43
CA PHE A 61 -16.24 -5.80 -4.96
C PHE A 61 -16.97 -4.59 -4.37
N CYS A 62 -17.73 -3.82 -5.16
CA CYS A 62 -18.57 -2.76 -4.62
C CYS A 62 -19.65 -3.32 -3.68
N GLU A 63 -19.69 -2.85 -2.43
CA GLU A 63 -20.66 -3.27 -1.41
C GLU A 63 -21.92 -2.38 -1.36
N CYS A 64 -22.12 -1.51 -2.34
CA CYS A 64 -23.26 -0.59 -2.33
C CYS A 64 -24.60 -1.31 -2.59
N PRO A 65 -25.74 -0.73 -2.17
CA PRO A 65 -27.05 -1.37 -2.35
C PRO A 65 -27.46 -1.63 -3.81
N HIS A 66 -26.87 -0.91 -4.76
CA HIS A 66 -27.22 -0.98 -6.19
C HIS A 66 -26.38 -2.01 -6.96
N CYS A 67 -25.21 -2.40 -6.43
CA CYS A 67 -24.38 -3.41 -7.07
C CYS A 67 -24.95 -4.80 -6.76
N PRO A 68 -24.93 -5.72 -7.73
CA PRO A 68 -25.35 -7.10 -7.48
C PRO A 68 -24.47 -7.68 -6.39
N LYS A 69 -25.09 -8.03 -5.25
CA LYS A 69 -24.40 -8.77 -4.20
C LYS A 69 -23.97 -10.12 -4.79
N PRO A 70 -22.75 -10.62 -4.47
CA PRO A 70 -22.40 -11.97 -4.86
C PRO A 70 -23.53 -12.91 -4.38
N PRO A 71 -24.04 -13.79 -5.26
CA PRO A 71 -25.09 -14.72 -4.85
C PRO A 71 -24.61 -15.50 -3.62
N PRO A 72 -25.51 -15.83 -2.67
CA PRO A 72 -25.14 -16.64 -1.52
C PRO A 72 -24.41 -17.90 -2.00
N PRO A 73 -23.39 -18.37 -1.25
CA PRO A 73 -22.60 -19.52 -1.67
C PRO A 73 -23.57 -20.67 -1.99
N PRO A 74 -23.54 -21.21 -3.22
CA PRO A 74 -24.40 -22.32 -3.57
C PRO A 74 -24.08 -23.50 -2.63
N PRO A 75 -25.07 -24.36 -2.32
CA PRO A 75 -24.79 -25.65 -1.69
C PRO A 75 -23.68 -26.34 -2.50
N VAL A 76 -22.61 -26.75 -1.81
CA VAL A 76 -21.36 -27.20 -2.44
C VAL A 76 -21.60 -28.29 -3.50
N PRO A 77 -20.90 -28.27 -4.66
CA PRO A 77 -20.08 -27.20 -5.23
C PRO A 77 -20.70 -26.57 -6.51
N ALA A 78 -20.56 -25.25 -6.66
CA ALA A 78 -20.85 -24.53 -7.89
C ALA A 78 -19.92 -24.98 -9.04
N PRO A 79 -20.41 -25.08 -10.28
CA PRO A 79 -19.55 -25.28 -11.44
C PRO A 79 -18.88 -23.95 -11.81
N GLY A 80 -17.70 -23.66 -11.26
CA GLY A 80 -16.86 -22.54 -11.71
C GLY A 80 -15.76 -22.16 -10.71
N PRO A 81 -14.65 -21.57 -11.18
CA PRO A 81 -13.65 -21.00 -10.29
C PRO A 81 -14.26 -19.84 -9.49
N PRO A 82 -13.95 -19.69 -8.20
CA PRO A 82 -14.40 -18.55 -7.42
C PRO A 82 -13.91 -17.22 -8.04
N PRO A 83 -14.61 -16.11 -7.81
CA PRO A 83 -14.13 -14.80 -8.24
C PRO A 83 -12.69 -14.55 -7.74
N PRO A 84 -11.82 -13.90 -8.54
CA PRO A 84 -10.51 -13.49 -8.07
C PRO A 84 -10.63 -12.68 -6.79
N ARG A 85 -9.79 -12.97 -5.79
CA ARG A 85 -9.74 -12.23 -4.53
C ARG A 85 -8.63 -11.19 -4.58
N VAL A 86 -8.74 -10.15 -3.76
CA VAL A 86 -7.71 -9.11 -3.66
C VAL A 86 -6.50 -9.68 -2.89
N MET A 87 -5.33 -9.64 -3.53
CA MET A 87 -4.05 -10.16 -3.02
C MET A 87 -3.05 -9.05 -2.68
N ILE A 88 -3.51 -7.80 -2.56
CA ILE A 88 -2.71 -6.64 -2.18
C ILE A 88 -3.27 -6.01 -0.90
N ASP A 89 -2.38 -5.45 -0.08
CA ASP A 89 -2.77 -4.68 1.11
C ASP A 89 -3.58 -3.44 0.72
N GLU A 90 -4.64 -3.17 1.48
CA GLU A 90 -5.48 -1.99 1.27
C GLU A 90 -5.01 -0.85 2.18
N TRP A 91 -4.48 0.19 1.54
CA TRP A 91 -4.03 1.42 2.19
C TRP A 91 -4.97 2.57 1.87
N MET A 92 -5.56 3.17 2.90
CA MET A 92 -6.44 4.34 2.75
C MET A 92 -5.65 5.62 3.03
N ASP A 93 -5.69 6.57 2.09
CA ASP A 93 -5.14 7.91 2.28
C ASP A 93 -6.00 8.72 3.26
N ILE A 94 -5.35 9.35 4.25
CA ILE A 94 -5.98 10.23 5.23
C ILE A 94 -4.98 11.27 5.73
N ARG A 95 -5.44 12.38 6.31
CA ARG A 95 -4.54 13.34 6.98
C ARG A 95 -4.68 13.28 8.49
N ALA A 96 -3.58 13.54 9.20
CA ALA A 96 -3.66 13.83 10.62
C ALA A 96 -4.61 15.02 10.86
N GLY A 97 -5.55 14.85 11.78
CA GLY A 97 -6.61 15.81 12.09
C GLY A 97 -7.91 15.67 11.28
N ASP A 98 -7.94 14.82 10.24
CA ASP A 98 -9.19 14.45 9.58
C ASP A 98 -10.12 13.70 10.56
N PRO A 99 -11.45 13.68 10.32
CA PRO A 99 -12.36 12.84 11.09
C PRO A 99 -11.92 11.38 11.13
N TRP A 100 -12.15 10.71 12.25
CA TRP A 100 -11.86 9.28 12.38
C TRP A 100 -12.65 8.47 11.33
N PRO A 101 -12.02 7.54 10.61
CA PRO A 101 -12.67 6.83 9.51
C PRO A 101 -13.64 5.76 10.02
N ASP A 102 -14.69 5.50 9.24
CA ASP A 102 -15.65 4.41 9.49
C ASP A 102 -15.19 3.04 8.97
N ARG A 103 -14.00 2.97 8.35
CA ARG A 103 -13.42 1.71 7.86
C ARG A 103 -12.81 0.89 9.00
N ILE A 104 -12.78 -0.43 8.84
CA ILE A 104 -12.18 -1.35 9.81
C ILE A 104 -10.66 -1.32 9.65
N LEU A 105 -9.96 -0.69 10.59
CA LEU A 105 -8.50 -0.54 10.54
C LEU A 105 -7.80 -1.72 11.20
N VAL A 106 -6.56 -2.01 10.80
CA VAL A 106 -5.74 -3.05 11.44
C VAL A 106 -5.22 -2.56 12.79
N LYS A 107 -5.73 -3.16 13.87
CA LYS A 107 -5.41 -2.80 15.26
C LYS A 107 -4.17 -3.56 15.74
N ALA A 108 -3.32 -2.90 16.52
CA ALA A 108 -2.15 -3.50 17.12
C ALA A 108 -2.53 -4.71 18.02
N LEU A 109 -1.97 -5.88 17.71
CA LEU A 109 -2.23 -7.16 18.39
C LEU A 109 -3.72 -7.56 18.46
N ASP A 110 -4.57 -6.98 17.60
CA ASP A 110 -6.02 -7.18 17.60
C ASP A 110 -6.69 -6.92 18.95
N LYS A 111 -6.08 -6.08 19.80
CA LYS A 111 -6.55 -5.82 21.16
C LYS A 111 -6.23 -4.39 21.62
N THR A 112 -6.84 -4.00 22.73
CA THR A 112 -6.42 -2.83 23.49
C THR A 112 -5.11 -3.16 24.22
N LEU A 113 -4.07 -2.36 24.01
CA LEU A 113 -2.74 -2.60 24.55
C LEU A 113 -2.62 -2.20 26.02
N ASP A 114 -1.79 -2.91 26.77
CA ASP A 114 -1.23 -2.41 28.04
C ASP A 114 -0.03 -1.51 27.71
N THR A 115 -0.31 -0.29 27.29
CA THR A 115 0.70 0.65 26.78
C THR A 115 1.27 1.57 27.86
N ILE A 116 2.31 2.32 27.52
CA ILE A 116 2.96 3.25 28.45
C ILE A 116 2.07 4.47 28.78
N PRO A 117 2.30 5.14 29.92
CA PRO A 117 1.56 6.35 30.26
C PRO A 117 1.61 7.43 29.17
N GLY A 118 0.47 8.04 28.87
CA GLY A 118 0.35 9.12 27.88
C GLY A 118 0.15 8.68 26.44
N GLU A 119 0.18 7.38 26.16
CA GLU A 119 -0.16 6.81 24.86
C GLU A 119 -1.56 6.20 24.87
N ASN A 120 -2.26 6.29 23.74
CA ASN A 120 -3.58 5.67 23.60
C ASN A 120 -3.39 4.14 23.47
N PRO A 121 -4.13 3.31 24.22
CA PRO A 121 -3.98 1.85 24.15
C PRO A 121 -4.61 1.23 22.88
N ASP A 122 -5.48 1.96 22.19
CA ASP A 122 -6.07 1.54 20.91
C ASP A 122 -5.28 2.15 19.74
N GLN A 123 -4.26 1.42 19.29
CA GLN A 123 -3.33 1.85 18.24
C GLN A 123 -3.57 1.07 16.95
N TYR A 124 -3.45 1.76 15.81
CA TYR A 124 -3.68 1.19 14.49
C TYR A 124 -2.52 1.46 13.55
N VAL A 125 -2.29 0.53 12.62
CA VAL A 125 -1.16 0.57 11.67
C VAL A 125 -1.32 1.74 10.70
N ALA A 126 -0.27 2.56 10.60
CA ALA A 126 -0.19 3.65 9.64
C ALA A 126 1.19 3.70 8.98
N LEU A 127 1.23 4.26 7.78
CA LEU A 127 2.41 4.47 6.95
C LEU A 127 2.54 5.96 6.64
N TRP A 128 3.76 6.46 6.78
CA TRP A 128 4.16 7.82 6.39
C TRP A 128 5.43 7.75 5.55
N TYR A 129 5.80 8.87 4.93
CA TYR A 129 7.06 8.98 4.19
C TYR A 129 7.85 10.17 4.68
N GLN A 130 9.14 9.95 4.95
CA GLN A 130 10.09 11.01 5.27
C GLN A 130 11.34 10.83 4.41
N ALA A 131 11.75 11.89 3.70
CA ALA A 131 12.88 11.86 2.77
C ALA A 131 12.87 10.67 1.77
N GLY A 132 11.69 10.23 1.33
CA GLY A 132 11.52 9.09 0.42
C GLY A 132 11.60 7.71 1.07
N GLU A 133 11.74 7.63 2.39
CA GLU A 133 11.73 6.38 3.15
C GLU A 133 10.34 6.11 3.73
N PRO A 134 9.80 4.89 3.60
CA PRO A 134 8.57 4.50 4.26
C PRO A 134 8.81 4.37 5.77
N VAL A 135 7.87 4.88 6.56
CA VAL A 135 7.93 4.88 8.03
C VAL A 135 6.61 4.32 8.55
N MET A 136 6.66 3.12 9.11
CA MET A 136 5.52 2.55 9.83
C MET A 136 5.39 3.25 11.19
N GLY A 137 4.16 3.51 11.61
CA GLY A 137 3.85 4.15 12.86
C GLY A 137 2.46 3.79 13.34
N ARG A 138 1.92 4.64 14.22
CA ARG A 138 0.62 4.42 14.84
C ARG A 138 -0.28 5.63 14.70
N ILE A 139 -1.57 5.36 14.52
CA ILE A 139 -2.64 6.34 14.70
C ILE A 139 -3.59 5.90 15.82
N TRP A 140 -4.32 6.85 16.37
CA TRP A 140 -5.40 6.62 17.33
C TRP A 140 -6.50 7.66 17.19
N ASN A 141 -7.68 7.34 17.70
CA ASN A 141 -8.79 8.27 17.74
C ASN A 141 -8.60 9.25 18.90
N GLU A 142 -8.40 10.52 18.57
CA GLU A 142 -8.34 11.62 19.52
C GLU A 142 -9.54 12.53 19.31
N ASN A 143 -10.57 12.35 20.15
CA ASN A 143 -11.79 13.16 20.12
C ASN A 143 -12.49 13.18 18.75
N GLY A 144 -12.59 12.02 18.10
CA GLY A 144 -13.23 11.86 16.79
C GLY A 144 -12.33 12.25 15.61
N LYS A 145 -11.04 12.51 15.84
CA LYS A 145 -10.07 12.86 14.81
C LYS A 145 -8.88 11.92 14.81
N VAL A 146 -8.20 11.83 13.68
CA VAL A 146 -6.97 11.06 13.53
C VAL A 146 -5.81 11.80 14.17
N ALA A 147 -5.26 11.24 15.25
CA ALA A 147 -3.95 11.62 15.76
C ALA A 147 -2.91 10.55 15.36
N ALA A 148 -1.66 10.95 15.19
CA ALA A 148 -0.61 10.09 14.66
C ALA A 148 0.75 10.32 15.34
N ASN A 149 1.57 9.27 15.34
CA ASN A 149 2.93 9.29 15.85
C ASN A 149 3.83 8.35 15.04
N PHE A 150 4.93 8.91 14.55
CA PHE A 150 5.96 8.20 13.78
C PHE A 150 7.34 8.46 14.38
N CYS A 151 8.24 7.49 14.22
CA CYS A 151 9.65 7.64 14.59
C CYS A 151 10.51 7.45 13.35
N TRP A 152 11.34 8.44 13.03
CA TRP A 152 12.29 8.35 11.94
C TRP A 152 13.61 9.02 12.32
N ASN A 153 14.73 8.34 12.03
CA ASN A 153 16.07 8.79 12.36
C ASN A 153 16.23 9.28 13.82
N LYS A 154 15.72 8.50 14.78
CA LYS A 154 15.73 8.80 16.23
C LYS A 154 14.97 10.07 16.65
N ASN A 155 14.14 10.62 15.77
CA ASN A 155 13.25 11.73 16.08
C ASN A 155 11.81 11.26 16.12
N GLU A 156 11.04 11.82 17.06
CA GLU A 156 9.60 11.61 17.18
C GLU A 156 8.84 12.68 16.39
N TYR A 157 7.83 12.25 15.64
CA TYR A 157 6.92 13.08 14.87
C TYR A 157 5.49 12.80 15.34
N LYS A 158 4.99 13.62 16.27
CA LYS A 158 3.66 13.50 16.88
C LYS A 158 2.78 14.70 16.49
N GLY A 159 1.51 14.44 16.18
CA GLY A 159 0.54 15.49 15.83
C GLY A 159 0.38 15.68 14.32
N ASN A 160 0.59 16.89 13.81
CA ASN A 160 0.36 17.20 12.40
C ASN A 160 1.51 16.70 11.50
N VAL A 161 1.42 15.44 11.10
CA VAL A 161 2.33 14.79 10.15
C VAL A 161 1.84 14.89 8.69
N GLY A 162 0.74 15.62 8.45
CA GLY A 162 0.16 15.79 7.12
C GLY A 162 -0.53 14.52 6.61
N SER A 163 -0.28 14.18 5.35
CA SER A 163 -0.84 13.01 4.69
C SER A 163 -0.15 11.72 5.14
N ILE A 164 -0.95 10.71 5.44
CA ILE A 164 -0.53 9.37 5.84
C ILE A 164 -1.43 8.34 5.15
N GLN A 165 -1.02 7.08 5.21
CA GLN A 165 -1.80 5.94 4.77
C GLN A 165 -2.10 5.04 5.96
N VAL A 166 -3.31 4.48 6.01
CA VAL A 166 -3.74 3.62 7.12
C VAL A 166 -4.10 2.26 6.57
N LEU A 167 -3.62 1.20 7.22
CA LEU A 167 -3.89 -0.17 6.79
C LEU A 167 -5.32 -0.57 7.16
N VAL A 168 -6.06 -1.08 6.19
CA VAL A 168 -7.48 -1.39 6.33
C VAL A 168 -7.75 -2.88 6.10
N HIS A 169 -8.65 -3.45 6.90
CA HIS A 169 -9.24 -4.74 6.58
C HIS A 169 -10.21 -4.61 5.41
N LEU A 170 -9.88 -5.28 4.30
CA LEU A 170 -10.88 -5.66 3.33
C LEU A 170 -11.84 -6.69 3.93
N SER A 171 -13.07 -6.68 3.40
CA SER A 171 -14.11 -7.64 3.77
C SER A 171 -13.68 -9.08 3.45
N GLU A 172 -14.08 -10.04 4.27
CA GLU A 172 -13.65 -11.46 4.18
C GLU A 172 -14.00 -12.08 2.81
N HIS A 173 -15.11 -11.66 2.22
CA HIS A 173 -15.54 -12.15 0.91
C HIS A 173 -14.77 -11.54 -0.27
N VAL A 174 -13.94 -10.53 -0.03
CA VAL A 174 -13.14 -9.80 -1.02
C VAL A 174 -11.66 -10.18 -0.94
N ARG A 175 -11.12 -10.28 0.28
CA ARG A 175 -9.69 -10.51 0.49
C ARG A 175 -9.27 -11.95 0.23
N GLY A 176 -8.04 -12.13 -0.24
CA GLY A 176 -7.42 -13.43 -0.50
C GLY A 176 -6.41 -13.88 0.56
N PHE A 177 -6.24 -13.09 1.62
CA PHE A 177 -5.33 -13.35 2.73
C PHE A 177 -5.92 -12.78 4.03
N ASP A 178 -5.38 -13.23 5.16
CA ASP A 178 -5.71 -12.72 6.50
C ASP A 178 -4.49 -12.04 7.12
N TYR A 179 -4.72 -11.15 8.09
CA TYR A 179 -3.66 -10.59 8.91
C TYR A 179 -3.54 -11.36 10.23
N GLN A 180 -2.30 -11.55 10.67
CA GLN A 180 -2.01 -12.10 11.99
C GLN A 180 -0.74 -11.44 12.55
N TRP A 181 -0.80 -11.06 13.83
CA TRP A 181 0.38 -10.65 14.58
C TRP A 181 1.14 -11.89 15.07
N LEU A 182 2.39 -12.04 14.65
CA LEU A 182 3.27 -13.16 15.03
C LEU A 182 4.50 -12.66 15.78
N PRO A 183 5.06 -13.47 16.71
CA PRO A 183 6.38 -13.20 17.26
C PRO A 183 7.44 -13.05 16.15
N TYR A 184 8.33 -12.07 16.29
CA TYR A 184 9.33 -11.76 15.26
C TYR A 184 10.15 -12.98 14.78
N PRO A 185 10.62 -13.91 15.64
CA PRO A 185 11.36 -15.08 15.16
C PRO A 185 10.56 -15.99 14.22
N GLN A 186 9.23 -16.01 14.34
CA GLN A 186 8.35 -16.76 13.43
C GLN A 186 8.15 -15.99 12.12
N ALA A 187 7.91 -14.68 12.21
CA ALA A 187 7.69 -13.81 11.05
C ALA A 187 8.95 -13.64 10.17
N ALA A 188 10.13 -13.63 10.78
CA ALA A 188 11.42 -13.44 10.13
C ALA A 188 12.06 -14.75 9.62
N SER A 189 11.28 -15.84 9.51
CA SER A 189 11.81 -17.10 8.94
C SER A 189 12.19 -16.94 7.46
N PHE A 190 13.27 -17.63 7.07
CA PHE A 190 13.76 -17.72 5.70
C PHE A 190 13.14 -18.90 4.92
N ASP A 191 12.14 -19.57 5.50
CA ASP A 191 11.45 -20.68 4.84
C ASP A 191 10.79 -20.20 3.55
N LYS A 192 11.12 -20.87 2.43
CA LYS A 192 10.61 -20.53 1.10
C LYS A 192 9.11 -20.80 0.95
N ASP A 193 8.60 -21.71 1.77
CA ASP A 193 7.19 -22.13 1.82
C ASP A 193 6.48 -21.52 3.03
N LYS A 194 6.95 -20.35 3.51
CA LYS A 194 6.33 -19.71 4.67
C LYS A 194 4.88 -19.33 4.35
N GLU A 195 3.99 -19.75 5.24
CA GLU A 195 2.56 -19.45 5.18
C GLU A 195 2.28 -17.97 5.44
N TRP A 196 3.07 -17.36 6.33
CA TRP A 196 2.89 -15.97 6.76
C TRP A 196 4.02 -15.08 6.24
N ILE A 197 3.64 -14.03 5.54
CA ILE A 197 4.56 -13.04 4.99
C ILE A 197 4.34 -11.73 5.77
N PRO A 198 5.40 -11.11 6.33
CA PRO A 198 5.26 -9.80 6.95
C PRO A 198 4.71 -8.79 5.95
N VAL A 199 3.71 -8.01 6.36
CA VAL A 199 3.32 -6.81 5.60
C VAL A 199 4.54 -5.91 5.52
N HIS A 200 4.95 -5.54 4.31
CA HIS A 200 6.18 -4.78 4.09
C HIS A 200 6.03 -3.75 2.98
N VAL A 201 6.75 -2.65 3.11
CA VAL A 201 6.90 -1.65 2.05
C VAL A 201 8.35 -1.64 1.62
N ASN A 202 8.59 -1.90 0.33
CA ASN A 202 9.94 -2.01 -0.22
C ASN A 202 10.66 -0.67 -0.21
N ASN A 203 11.94 -0.69 0.17
CA ASN A 203 12.83 0.46 0.04
C ASN A 203 14.25 0.00 -0.26
N THR A 204 15.02 0.83 -0.98
CA THR A 204 16.41 0.51 -1.33
C THR A 204 17.33 0.34 -0.13
N LYS A 205 16.97 0.90 1.04
CA LYS A 205 17.71 0.76 2.31
C LYS A 205 17.26 -0.46 3.14
N GLY A 206 16.23 -1.17 2.70
CA GLY A 206 15.62 -2.30 3.39
C GLY A 206 14.11 -2.11 3.55
N ASP A 207 13.39 -3.23 3.48
CA ASP A 207 11.93 -3.23 3.62
C ASP A 207 11.51 -2.94 5.06
N ILE A 208 10.40 -2.22 5.21
CA ILE A 208 9.88 -1.82 6.53
C ILE A 208 8.54 -2.50 6.78
N SER A 209 8.41 -3.11 7.97
CA SER A 209 7.20 -3.77 8.46
C SER A 209 6.71 -3.13 9.76
N SER A 210 5.43 -3.30 10.06
CA SER A 210 4.86 -2.90 11.36
C SER A 210 5.27 -3.87 12.46
N GLY A 211 5.52 -3.36 13.67
CA GLY A 211 5.88 -4.17 14.83
C GLY A 211 5.37 -3.55 16.13
N VAL A 212 5.06 -4.40 17.10
CA VAL A 212 4.66 -4.00 18.45
C VAL A 212 5.74 -4.47 19.42
N ILE A 213 6.24 -3.56 20.23
CA ILE A 213 7.14 -3.87 21.34
C ILE A 213 6.32 -4.03 22.63
N THR A 214 6.77 -4.91 23.51
CA THR A 214 6.17 -5.19 24.82
C THR A 214 7.24 -5.18 25.89
#